data_AF-A0A2J6XFU2-F1
#
_entry.id   AF-A0A2J6XFU2-F1
#
_cell.length_a   1.000
_cell.length_b   1.000
_cell.length_c   1.000
_cell.angle_alpha   90.00
_cell.angle_beta   90.00
_cell.angle_gamma   90.00
#
_symmetry.space_group_name_H-M   'P 1'
#
loop_
_entity.id
_entity.type
_entity.pdbx_description
1 polymer ?
#
loop_
_entity_poly.entity_id
_entity_poly.type
_entity_poly.pdbx_seq_one_letter_code
_entity_poly.pdbx_strand_id
1 'polypeptide(L)'
;MTGRSSLAQLPSNAESPQWQLNRDMLAATLDTLLAIPNLAELRTALATLQQRLHDPGDPIHRTDGSVVLFTPVVLIADLEQIATARTLERARYYLTRLRRSLDEPRFAPTSDIDLRRWKEYDDILTDSLWLIERRDTSGVHRADYWGNFVPQIPRQFIRRYTRPGEWVLD
;
A
#
# COMPACT_ATOMS: atom_id res chain seq x y z
N MET A 1 0.61 -6.44 28.49
CA MET A 1 1.22 -5.36 27.68
C MET A 1 2.40 -5.96 26.92
N THR A 2 2.11 -6.70 25.86
CA THR A 2 3.14 -7.21 24.96
C THR A 2 3.58 -6.06 24.06
N GLY A 3 4.86 -5.72 24.13
CA GLY A 3 5.47 -4.66 23.34
C GLY A 3 5.17 -4.89 21.87
N ARG A 4 4.70 -3.83 21.21
CA ARG A 4 4.56 -3.78 19.75
C ARG A 4 5.95 -4.02 19.19
N SER A 5 6.21 -5.21 18.66
CA SER A 5 7.50 -5.52 18.05
C SER A 5 7.70 -4.53 16.91
N SER A 6 8.76 -3.73 17.01
CA SER A 6 9.14 -2.63 16.10
C SER A 6 9.60 -3.11 14.72
N LEU A 7 9.15 -4.29 14.30
CA LEU A 7 9.45 -4.90 13.01
C LEU A 7 8.12 -5.26 12.35
N ALA A 8 7.27 -4.26 12.13
CA ALA A 8 6.31 -4.35 11.05
C ALA A 8 7.09 -4.16 9.75
N GLN A 9 7.87 -5.18 9.39
CA GLN A 9 8.25 -5.39 8.01
C GLN A 9 6.94 -5.40 7.20
N LEU A 10 6.89 -4.61 6.12
CA LEU A 10 5.96 -4.89 5.01
C LEU A 10 5.90 -6.41 4.84
N PRO A 11 4.72 -7.03 4.74
CA PRO A 11 4.61 -8.48 4.76
C PRO A 11 5.65 -9.04 3.79
N SER A 12 6.54 -9.89 4.32
CA SER A 12 7.67 -10.49 3.60
C SER A 12 7.26 -11.44 2.47
N ASN A 13 6.00 -11.36 2.03
CA ASN A 13 5.35 -12.16 1.01
C ASN A 13 5.02 -11.34 -0.25
N ALA A 14 5.50 -10.10 -0.39
CA ALA A 14 5.39 -9.41 -1.67
C ALA A 14 6.34 -10.08 -2.68
N GLU A 15 5.82 -11.04 -3.45
CA GLU A 15 6.46 -11.47 -4.71
C GLU A 15 6.60 -10.29 -5.69
N SER A 16 5.86 -9.21 -5.44
CA SER A 16 5.91 -7.96 -6.17
C SER A 16 7.26 -7.24 -6.01
N PRO A 17 7.83 -6.70 -7.11
CA PRO A 17 9.08 -5.95 -7.06
C PRO A 17 8.96 -4.76 -6.11
N GLN A 18 10.07 -4.37 -5.47
CA GLN A 18 10.12 -3.25 -4.52
C GLN A 18 11.12 -2.19 -5.00
N TRP A 19 10.73 -0.92 -4.96
CA TRP A 19 11.65 0.21 -5.07
C TRP A 19 12.17 0.60 -3.70
N GLN A 20 13.47 0.85 -3.60
CA GLN A 20 14.10 1.45 -2.42
C GLN A 20 14.27 2.94 -2.69
N LEU A 21 13.54 3.77 -1.95
CA LEU A 21 13.51 5.20 -2.16
C LEU A 21 14.08 5.95 -0.96
N ASN A 22 14.79 7.05 -1.23
CA ASN A 22 15.20 8.00 -0.20
C ASN A 22 13.94 8.67 0.36
N ARG A 23 13.58 8.33 1.61
CA ARG A 23 12.37 8.79 2.27
C ARG A 23 12.32 10.29 2.41
N ASP A 24 13.43 10.91 2.80
CA ASP A 24 13.48 12.34 3.11
C ASP A 24 13.41 13.18 1.84
N MET A 25 14.07 12.72 0.77
CA MET A 25 13.96 13.30 -0.58
C MET A 25 12.53 13.18 -1.13
N LEU A 26 11.91 12.01 -1.00
CA LEU A 26 10.54 11.79 -1.43
C LEU A 26 9.56 12.66 -0.64
N ALA A 27 9.69 12.72 0.70
CA ALA A 27 8.87 13.56 1.56
C ALA A 27 8.99 15.04 1.17
N ALA A 28 10.20 15.56 1.00
CA ALA A 28 10.42 16.93 0.54
C ALA A 28 9.78 17.19 -0.83
N THR A 29 9.88 16.24 -1.76
CA THR A 29 9.25 16.35 -3.08
C THR A 29 7.72 16.35 -2.99
N LEU A 30 7.11 15.55 -2.12
CA LEU A 30 5.66 15.57 -1.91
C LEU A 30 5.20 16.88 -1.24
N ASP A 31 6.00 17.42 -0.33
CA ASP A 31 5.71 18.68 0.37
C ASP A 31 5.76 19.88 -0.60
N THR A 32 6.68 19.89 -1.58
CA THR A 32 6.69 20.91 -2.64
C THR A 32 5.47 20.78 -3.55
N LEU A 33 5.06 19.55 -3.90
CA LEU A 33 3.84 19.32 -4.70
C LEU A 33 2.58 19.83 -3.97
N LEU A 34 2.49 19.69 -2.64
CA LEU A 34 1.35 20.17 -1.84
C LEU A 34 1.21 21.71 -1.86
N ALA A 35 2.34 22.42 -1.99
CA ALA A 35 2.39 23.87 -2.03
C ALA A 35 1.91 24.47 -3.36
N ILE A 36 1.83 23.68 -4.44
CA ILE A 36 1.44 24.16 -5.76
C ILE A 36 -0.01 24.69 -5.75
N PRO A 37 -0.27 25.92 -6.24
CA PRO A 37 -1.57 26.58 -6.10
C PRO A 37 -2.58 26.22 -7.20
N ASN A 38 -2.17 25.56 -8.28
CA ASN A 38 -3.06 25.21 -9.38
C ASN A 38 -2.79 23.81 -9.96
N LEU A 39 -3.79 23.27 -10.65
CA LEU A 39 -3.77 21.88 -11.13
C LEU A 39 -2.84 21.66 -12.32
N ALA A 40 -2.64 22.68 -13.17
CA ALA A 40 -1.79 22.57 -14.36
C ALA A 40 -0.32 22.38 -13.96
N GLU A 41 0.20 23.25 -13.09
CA GLU A 41 1.55 23.13 -12.54
C GLU A 41 1.74 21.84 -11.75
N LEU A 42 0.73 21.43 -10.98
CA LEU A 42 0.79 20.19 -10.20
C LEU A 42 0.98 18.97 -11.11
N ARG A 43 0.25 18.92 -12.23
CA ARG A 43 0.37 17.82 -13.21
C ARG A 43 1.74 17.79 -13.87
N THR A 44 2.29 18.95 -14.24
CA THR A 44 3.65 19.05 -14.79
C THR A 44 4.68 18.54 -13.78
N ALA A 45 4.60 18.98 -12.52
CA ALA A 45 5.51 18.55 -11.47
C ALA A 45 5.36 17.06 -11.12
N LEU A 46 4.14 16.52 -11.14
CA LEU A 46 3.88 15.08 -10.98
C LEU A 46 4.49 14.25 -12.10
N ALA A 47 4.38 14.71 -13.35
CA ALA A 47 5.01 14.04 -14.49
C ALA A 47 6.53 13.99 -14.34
N THR A 48 7.15 15.08 -13.86
CA THR A 48 8.58 15.10 -13.51
C THR A 48 8.91 14.11 -12.40
N LEU A 49 8.12 14.04 -11.33
CA LEU A 49 8.33 13.05 -10.26
C LEU A 49 8.22 11.61 -10.79
N GLN A 50 7.22 11.31 -11.64
CA GLN A 50 7.08 9.99 -12.25
C GLN A 50 8.31 9.62 -13.10
N GLN A 51 8.82 10.55 -13.91
CA GLN A 51 10.04 10.33 -14.70
C GLN A 51 11.25 10.02 -13.80
N ARG A 52 11.43 10.79 -12.72
CA ARG A 52 12.51 10.57 -11.75
C ARG A 52 12.40 9.22 -11.05
N LEU A 53 11.19 8.78 -10.71
CA LEU A 53 10.95 7.47 -10.12
C LEU A 53 11.22 6.32 -11.11
N HIS A 54 11.04 6.52 -12.41
CA HIS A 54 11.36 5.53 -13.42
C HIS A 54 12.85 5.43 -13.76
N ASP A 55 13.65 6.45 -13.43
CA ASP A 55 15.10 6.45 -13.64
C ASP A 55 15.82 5.87 -12.40
N PRO A 56 16.38 4.65 -12.45
CA PRO A 56 17.09 4.06 -11.31
C PRO A 56 18.35 4.84 -10.91
N GLY A 57 18.86 5.72 -11.78
CA GLY A 57 20.01 6.58 -11.50
C GLY A 57 19.66 7.89 -10.79
N ASP A 58 18.37 8.23 -10.66
CA ASP A 58 17.95 9.47 -10.00
C ASP A 58 18.30 9.43 -8.50
N PRO A 59 18.68 10.58 -7.90
CA PRO A 59 18.91 10.67 -6.46
C PRO A 59 17.79 10.13 -5.56
N ILE A 60 16.55 10.04 -6.04
CA ILE A 60 15.43 9.48 -5.28
C ILE A 60 15.58 7.98 -4.98
N HIS A 61 16.37 7.23 -5.75
CA HIS A 61 16.68 5.81 -5.52
C HIS A 61 17.94 5.60 -4.69
N ARG A 62 18.64 6.67 -4.29
CA ARG A 62 19.83 6.54 -3.44
C ARG A 62 19.42 6.08 -2.04
N THR A 63 20.23 5.20 -1.49
CA THR A 63 20.06 4.68 -0.12
C THR A 63 20.88 5.46 0.91
N ASP A 64 21.24 6.71 0.58
CA ASP A 64 21.97 7.63 1.45
C ASP A 64 21.02 8.26 2.49
N GLY A 65 20.67 7.48 3.51
CA GLY A 65 19.87 7.95 4.64
C GLY A 65 18.66 7.07 4.94
N SER A 66 17.55 7.69 5.31
CA SER A 66 16.30 6.99 5.63
C SER A 66 15.71 6.35 4.36
N VAL A 67 15.68 5.03 4.29
CA VAL A 67 15.11 4.29 3.14
C VAL A 67 13.67 3.88 3.41
N VAL A 68 12.81 4.05 2.41
CA VAL A 68 11.45 3.53 2.38
C VAL A 68 11.27 2.60 1.19
N LEU A 69 10.66 1.45 1.42
CA LEU A 69 10.32 0.49 0.37
C LEU A 69 8.92 0.80 -0.15
N PHE A 70 8.68 0.73 -1.46
CA PHE A 70 7.35 0.82 -2.08
C PHE A 70 7.18 -0.22 -3.18
N THR A 71 5.97 -0.77 -3.33
CA THR A 71 5.63 -1.53 -4.53
C THR A 71 5.43 -0.55 -5.70
N PRO A 72 6.22 -0.63 -6.78
CA PRO A 72 6.20 0.35 -7.87
C PRO A 72 4.80 0.53 -8.47
N VAL A 73 4.10 -0.58 -8.72
CA VAL A 73 2.75 -0.56 -9.30
C VAL A 73 1.77 0.23 -8.42
N VAL A 74 1.85 0.07 -7.10
CA VAL A 74 0.99 0.77 -6.14
C VAL A 74 1.31 2.26 -6.10
N LEU A 75 2.60 2.61 -6.00
CA LEU A 75 3.04 4.00 -5.95
C LEU A 75 2.69 4.76 -7.23
N ILE A 76 2.94 4.16 -8.40
CA ILE A 76 2.60 4.76 -9.70
C ILE A 76 1.08 4.94 -9.83
N ALA A 77 0.28 3.96 -9.44
CA ALA A 77 -1.18 4.09 -9.46
C ALA A 77 -1.70 5.20 -8.53
N ASP A 78 -1.08 5.41 -7.36
CA ASP A 78 -1.40 6.53 -6.47
C ASP A 78 -1.04 7.88 -7.11
N LEU A 79 0.11 7.99 -7.80
CA LEU A 79 0.50 9.21 -8.53
C LEU A 79 -0.43 9.51 -9.70
N GLU A 80 -0.84 8.48 -10.45
CA GLU A 80 -1.83 8.61 -11.52
C GLU A 80 -3.20 9.05 -10.99
N GLN A 81 -3.64 8.51 -9.84
CA GLN A 81 -4.86 8.93 -9.17
C GLN A 81 -4.81 10.44 -8.80
N ILE A 82 -3.64 10.95 -8.40
CA ILE A 82 -3.45 12.38 -8.13
C ILE A 82 -3.51 13.18 -9.44
N ALA A 83 -2.79 12.76 -10.48
CA ALA A 83 -2.71 13.47 -11.75
C ALA A 83 -4.08 13.59 -12.47
N THR A 84 -4.89 12.53 -12.37
CA THR A 84 -6.23 12.45 -12.98
C THR A 84 -7.33 13.14 -12.16
N ALA A 85 -7.01 13.66 -10.97
CA ALA A 85 -7.98 14.38 -10.15
C ALA A 85 -8.56 15.59 -10.91
N ARG A 86 -9.89 15.76 -10.80
CA ARG A 86 -10.63 16.85 -11.47
C ARG A 86 -10.54 18.19 -10.76
N THR A 87 -10.22 18.19 -9.46
CA THR A 87 -10.10 19.40 -8.64
C THR A 87 -8.80 19.39 -7.87
N LEU A 88 -8.27 20.59 -7.58
CA LEU A 88 -7.07 20.75 -6.76
C LEU A 88 -7.27 20.20 -5.34
N GLU A 89 -8.45 20.38 -4.76
CA GLU A 89 -8.80 19.85 -3.45
C GLU A 89 -8.67 18.32 -3.41
N ARG A 90 -9.19 17.62 -4.43
CA ARG A 90 -9.07 16.16 -4.53
C ARG A 90 -7.63 15.71 -4.75
N ALA A 91 -6.88 16.42 -5.60
CA ALA A 91 -5.47 16.14 -5.82
C ALA A 91 -4.68 16.29 -4.50
N ARG A 92 -4.92 17.37 -3.75
CA ARG A 92 -4.33 17.61 -2.43
C ARG A 92 -4.71 16.55 -1.41
N TYR A 93 -5.96 16.09 -1.41
CA TYR A 93 -6.39 15.01 -0.53
C TYR A 93 -5.59 13.72 -0.80
N TYR A 94 -5.47 13.31 -2.06
CA TYR A 94 -4.70 12.11 -2.43
C TYR A 94 -3.20 12.29 -2.14
N LEU A 95 -2.65 13.47 -2.42
CA LEU A 95 -1.25 13.79 -2.16
C LEU A 95 -0.94 13.81 -0.66
N THR A 96 -1.85 14.34 0.17
CA THR A 96 -1.74 14.30 1.64
C THR A 96 -1.81 12.86 2.15
N ARG A 97 -2.67 12.02 1.56
CA ARG A 97 -2.74 10.60 1.88
C ARG A 97 -1.41 9.90 1.56
N LEU A 98 -0.84 10.15 0.38
CA LEU A 98 0.46 9.61 -0.01
C LEU A 98 1.59 10.14 0.90
N ARG A 99 1.59 11.43 1.26
CA ARG A 99 2.59 11.99 2.18
C ARG A 99 2.54 11.32 3.56
N ARG A 100 1.35 10.98 4.04
CA ARG A 100 1.14 10.25 5.30
C ARG A 100 1.57 8.79 5.23
N SER A 101 1.74 8.21 4.05
CA SER A 101 2.25 6.83 3.92
C SER A 101 3.75 6.73 4.25
N LEU A 102 4.46 7.86 4.28
CA LEU A 102 5.86 7.96 4.70
C LEU A 102 6.03 8.14 6.21
N ASP A 103 4.96 8.48 6.92
CA ASP A 103 4.98 8.62 8.37
C ASP A 103 4.88 7.24 9.05
N GLU A 104 5.04 7.19 10.37
CA GLU A 104 5.00 5.93 11.14
C GLU A 104 3.77 5.04 10.83
N PRO A 105 3.91 3.72 10.75
CA PRO A 105 2.78 2.83 10.47
C PRO A 105 1.61 3.06 11.44
N ARG A 106 0.37 3.00 10.91
CA ARG A 106 -0.85 3.07 11.73
C ARG A 106 -1.65 1.79 11.59
N PHE A 107 -1.44 0.86 12.50
CA PHE A 107 -2.12 -0.44 12.49
C PHE A 107 -3.62 -0.35 12.79
N ALA A 108 -4.37 -1.29 12.23
CA ALA A 108 -5.76 -1.50 12.60
C ALA A 108 -5.89 -1.95 14.08
N PRO A 109 -7.01 -1.65 14.76
CA PRO A 109 -7.21 -2.06 16.15
C PRO A 109 -7.21 -3.58 16.37
N THR A 110 -7.50 -4.37 15.34
CA THR A 110 -7.71 -5.82 15.40
C THR A 110 -6.75 -6.63 14.53
N SER A 111 -5.88 -5.97 13.75
CA SER A 111 -4.92 -6.66 12.87
C SER A 111 -3.65 -5.84 12.68
N ASP A 112 -2.62 -6.48 12.14
CA ASP A 112 -1.31 -5.86 11.89
C ASP A 112 -1.23 -5.19 10.50
N ILE A 113 -2.38 -4.87 9.92
CA ILE A 113 -2.47 -4.15 8.65
C ILE A 113 -2.18 -2.66 8.90
N ASP A 114 -1.13 -2.13 8.24
CA ASP A 114 -0.86 -0.70 8.24
C ASP A 114 -1.88 0.03 7.37
N LEU A 115 -2.76 0.79 8.02
CA LEU A 115 -3.82 1.56 7.37
C LEU A 115 -3.29 2.72 6.52
N ARG A 116 -2.02 3.12 6.66
CA ARG A 116 -1.39 4.14 5.81
C ARG A 116 -0.89 3.54 4.49
N ARG A 117 -0.61 2.24 4.48
CA ARG A 117 0.01 1.50 3.38
C ARG A 117 -0.78 0.26 2.97
N TRP A 118 -2.08 0.22 3.27
CA TRP A 118 -2.93 -0.96 3.06
C TRP A 118 -2.96 -1.45 1.60
N LYS A 119 -2.71 -0.56 0.63
CA LYS A 119 -2.66 -0.89 -0.80
C LYS A 119 -1.43 -1.73 -1.19
N GLU A 120 -0.41 -1.77 -0.34
CA GLU A 120 0.82 -2.55 -0.54
C GLU A 120 0.63 -4.04 -0.20
N TYR A 121 -0.52 -4.41 0.35
CA TYR A 121 -0.84 -5.78 0.70
C TYR A 121 -1.54 -6.47 -0.48
N ASP A 122 -0.76 -7.15 -1.32
CA ASP A 122 -1.26 -7.87 -2.51
C ASP A 122 -2.37 -8.89 -2.20
N ASP A 123 -2.38 -9.40 -0.97
CA ASP A 123 -3.29 -10.45 -0.54
C ASP A 123 -4.49 -9.95 0.27
N ILE A 124 -4.61 -8.64 0.50
CA ILE A 124 -5.74 -8.03 1.20
C ILE A 124 -6.64 -7.35 0.18
N LEU A 125 -7.83 -7.90 -0.02
CA LEU A 125 -8.86 -7.24 -0.80
C LEU A 125 -9.47 -6.12 0.06
N THR A 126 -9.95 -5.03 -0.53
CA THR A 126 -10.78 -4.05 0.20
C THR A 126 -12.18 -3.93 -0.36
N ASP A 127 -12.39 -4.42 -1.58
CA ASP A 127 -13.70 -4.54 -2.19
C ASP A 127 -14.53 -5.69 -1.60
N SER A 128 -15.76 -5.80 -2.10
CA SER A 128 -16.68 -6.88 -1.75
C SER A 128 -16.06 -8.24 -2.03
N LEU A 129 -16.05 -9.10 -1.01
CA LEU A 129 -15.61 -10.49 -1.14
C LEU A 129 -16.52 -11.33 -2.04
N TRP A 130 -17.72 -10.83 -2.35
CA TRP A 130 -18.64 -11.45 -3.32
C TRP A 130 -18.15 -11.33 -4.77
N LEU A 131 -17.11 -10.52 -5.03
CA LEU A 131 -16.49 -10.40 -6.34
C LEU A 131 -15.41 -11.46 -6.60
N ILE A 132 -15.18 -12.40 -5.67
CA ILE A 132 -14.25 -13.50 -5.88
C ILE A 132 -14.85 -14.45 -6.93
N GLU A 133 -14.35 -14.37 -8.17
CA GLU A 133 -14.93 -15.06 -9.33
C GLU A 133 -14.81 -16.58 -9.25
N ARG A 134 -13.71 -17.10 -8.66
CA ARG A 134 -13.45 -18.54 -8.61
C ARG A 134 -12.70 -18.95 -7.35
N ARG A 135 -12.95 -20.18 -6.89
CA ARG A 135 -12.14 -20.87 -5.89
C ARG A 135 -10.70 -21.01 -6.38
N ASP A 136 -9.75 -20.70 -5.52
CA ASP A 136 -8.34 -20.91 -5.80
C ASP A 136 -8.06 -22.42 -5.93
N THR A 137 -7.37 -22.79 -7.00
CA THR A 137 -7.05 -24.19 -7.34
C THR A 137 -5.62 -24.58 -6.98
N SER A 138 -4.81 -23.68 -6.43
CA SER A 138 -3.42 -23.94 -6.05
C SER A 138 -3.26 -24.70 -4.73
N GLY A 139 -4.30 -24.73 -3.89
CA GLY A 139 -4.30 -25.37 -2.58
C GLY A 139 -4.59 -26.88 -2.59
N VAL A 140 -4.51 -27.50 -1.41
CA VAL A 140 -4.79 -28.94 -1.23
C VAL A 140 -6.29 -29.20 -1.40
N HIS A 141 -6.66 -29.82 -2.51
CA HIS A 141 -8.04 -30.27 -2.77
C HIS A 141 -8.28 -31.63 -2.12
N ARG A 142 -8.42 -31.68 -0.80
CA ARG A 142 -9.07 -32.84 -0.20
C ARG A 142 -10.57 -32.67 -0.47
N ALA A 143 -11.15 -33.63 -1.19
CA ALA A 143 -12.56 -33.64 -1.61
C ALA A 143 -13.56 -33.82 -0.44
N ASP A 144 -13.05 -33.82 0.79
CA ASP A 144 -13.79 -33.88 2.04
C ASP A 144 -14.29 -32.48 2.49
N TYR A 145 -13.77 -31.38 1.92
CA TYR A 145 -14.22 -30.02 2.23
C TYR A 145 -15.39 -29.56 1.32
N TRP A 146 -16.61 -29.92 1.70
CA TRP A 146 -17.87 -29.45 1.12
C TRP A 146 -18.30 -28.13 1.76
N GLY A 147 -17.59 -27.03 1.44
CA GLY A 147 -17.84 -25.72 2.03
C GLY A 147 -18.91 -24.92 1.29
N ASN A 148 -19.74 -24.17 2.04
CA ASN A 148 -20.72 -23.22 1.50
C ASN A 148 -20.08 -21.97 0.84
N PHE A 149 -18.77 -21.77 1.02
CA PHE A 149 -18.03 -20.60 0.56
C PHE A 149 -16.59 -20.97 0.18
N VAL A 150 -15.98 -20.15 -0.67
CA VAL A 150 -14.59 -20.36 -1.13
C VAL A 150 -13.59 -20.04 -0.01
N PRO A 151 -12.48 -20.80 0.17
CA PRO A 151 -11.51 -20.59 1.26
C PRO A 151 -10.86 -19.20 1.30
N GLN A 152 -10.89 -18.46 0.20
CA GLN A 152 -10.41 -17.08 0.17
C GLN A 152 -11.23 -16.15 1.07
N ILE A 153 -12.52 -16.40 1.26
CA ILE A 153 -13.38 -15.59 2.14
C ILE A 153 -12.93 -15.65 3.61
N PRO A 154 -12.85 -16.83 4.27
CA PRO A 154 -12.38 -16.91 5.65
C PRO A 154 -10.93 -16.44 5.78
N ARG A 155 -10.06 -16.68 4.78
CA ARG A 155 -8.69 -16.13 4.76
C ARG A 155 -8.69 -14.60 4.86
N GLN A 156 -9.57 -13.92 4.13
CA GLN A 156 -9.71 -12.46 4.18
C GLN A 156 -10.21 -11.99 5.56
N PHE A 157 -11.20 -12.65 6.15
CA PHE A 157 -11.69 -12.29 7.48
C PHE A 157 -10.62 -12.43 8.56
N ILE A 158 -9.96 -13.58 8.61
CA ILE A 158 -8.88 -13.86 9.58
C ILE A 158 -7.78 -12.80 9.43
N ARG A 159 -7.31 -12.53 8.20
CA ARG A 159 -6.26 -11.53 7.97
C ARG A 159 -6.66 -10.10 8.35
N ARG A 160 -7.91 -9.71 8.14
CA ARG A 160 -8.38 -8.34 8.41
C ARG A 160 -8.70 -8.09 9.89
N TYR A 161 -9.18 -9.12 10.59
CA TYR A 161 -9.79 -8.96 11.91
C TYR A 161 -9.14 -9.78 13.03
N THR A 162 -8.01 -10.43 12.76
CA THR A 162 -7.25 -11.15 13.77
C THR A 162 -5.75 -10.90 13.62
N ARG A 163 -5.00 -11.28 14.64
CA ARG A 163 -3.52 -11.32 14.65
C ARG A 163 -2.98 -12.74 14.69
N PRO A 164 -1.74 -12.95 14.24
CA PRO A 164 -1.04 -14.21 14.46
C PRO A 164 -1.05 -14.60 15.94
N GLY A 165 -1.52 -15.82 16.21
CA GLY A 165 -1.63 -16.36 17.58
C GLY A 165 -2.95 -16.07 18.31
N GLU A 166 -3.89 -15.32 17.70
CA GLU A 166 -5.24 -15.17 18.24
C GLU A 166 -6.13 -16.39 17.88
N TRP A 167 -7.19 -16.60 18.68
CA TRP A 167 -8.14 -17.70 18.49
C TRP A 167 -9.28 -17.28 17.56
N VAL A 168 -9.60 -18.16 16.60
CA VAL A 168 -10.80 -18.07 15.76
C VAL A 168 -11.72 -19.22 16.17
N LEU A 169 -12.98 -18.90 16.50
CA LEU A 169 -14.00 -19.87 16.84
C LEU A 169 -15.07 -19.86 15.75
N ASP A 170 -15.46 -21.04 15.28
CA ASP A 170 -16.51 -21.30 14.28
C ASP A 170 -17.44 -22.40 14.83
#